data_AF-A0A3D1G9Z9-F1
#
_entry.id   AF-A0A3D1G9Z9-F1
#
_cell.length_a   1.000
_cell.length_b   1.000
_cell.length_c   1.000
_cell.angle_alpha   90.00
_cell.angle_beta   90.00
_cell.angle_gamma   90.00
#
_symmetry.space_group_name_H-M   'P 1'
#
loop_
_entity.id
_entity.type
_entity.pdbx_description
1 polymer ?
#
loop_
_entity_poly.entity_id
_entity_poly.type
_entity_poly.pdbx_seq_one_letter_code
_entity_poly.pdbx_strand_id
1 'polypeptide(L)'
;EGWQVETERGLSVAVDTELSPELVQEGIAREFVNRVQNMRKEADFDVVDRISLGMTGSEELKEAVVSMGEYIKQETLAEDIQLTELEVSDFVKTWEIGDSDCTISIRRNINTQ
;
A
#
# COMPACT_ATOMS: atom_id res chain seq x y z
N GLU A 1 19.72 44.01 -39.45
CA GLU A 1 20.77 43.19 -38.82
C GLU A 1 20.42 42.99 -37.36
N GLY A 2 20.66 41.79 -36.80
CA GLY A 2 20.71 41.55 -35.36
C GLY A 2 19.50 40.86 -34.73
N TRP A 3 19.55 39.53 -34.66
CA TRP A 3 18.73 38.69 -33.78
C TRP A 3 19.15 38.88 -32.32
N GLN A 4 18.21 38.78 -31.38
CA GLN A 4 18.48 38.02 -30.16
C GLN A 4 17.21 37.33 -29.66
N VAL A 5 17.34 36.02 -29.51
CA VAL A 5 16.32 35.06 -29.12
C VAL A 5 16.29 35.02 -27.59
N GLU A 6 15.15 35.33 -26.98
CA GLU A 6 14.91 35.01 -25.57
C GLU A 6 14.52 33.52 -25.46
N THR A 7 15.41 32.75 -24.83
CA THR A 7 15.16 31.36 -24.44
C THR A 7 15.16 31.31 -22.91
N GLU A 8 13.99 31.47 -22.29
CA GLU A 8 13.82 31.06 -20.89
C GLU A 8 13.47 29.58 -20.84
N ARG A 9 14.56 28.81 -20.86
CA ARG A 9 14.86 27.63 -20.03
C ARG A 9 13.66 26.72 -19.72
N GLY A 10 13.57 25.66 -20.53
CA GLY A 10 12.80 24.47 -20.20
C GLY A 10 13.12 23.99 -18.79
N LEU A 11 12.08 23.96 -17.95
CA LEU A 11 12.07 23.26 -16.68
C LEU A 11 12.07 21.76 -16.98
N SER A 12 13.24 21.21 -17.30
CA SER A 12 13.42 19.77 -17.29
C SER A 12 13.42 19.34 -15.83
N VAL A 13 12.25 18.94 -15.32
CA VAL A 13 12.17 18.14 -14.10
C VAL A 13 12.81 16.79 -14.45
N ALA A 14 14.12 16.69 -14.27
CA ALA A 14 14.80 15.42 -14.20
C ALA A 14 14.40 14.82 -12.85
N VAL A 15 13.33 14.02 -12.84
CA VAL A 15 13.11 13.08 -11.75
C VAL A 15 14.29 12.13 -11.81
N ASP A 16 15.16 12.23 -10.82
CA ASP A 16 16.27 11.32 -10.57
C ASP A 16 15.74 9.87 -10.68
N THR A 17 16.06 9.20 -11.80
CA THR A 17 15.47 7.91 -12.20
C THR A 17 16.06 6.72 -11.44
N GLU A 18 16.91 6.96 -10.44
CA GLU A 18 17.42 5.92 -9.54
C GLU A 18 16.53 5.87 -8.28
N LEU A 19 15.25 5.52 -8.46
CA LEU A 19 14.42 5.10 -7.34
C LEU A 19 15.14 3.95 -6.63
N SER A 20 15.65 4.22 -5.43
CA SER A 20 16.26 3.19 -4.61
C SER A 20 15.21 2.13 -4.29
N PRO A 21 15.57 0.83 -4.17
CA PRO A 21 14.62 -0.24 -3.86
C PRO A 21 13.75 0.06 -2.65
N GLU A 22 14.29 0.78 -1.66
CA GLU A 22 13.60 1.24 -0.46
C GLU A 22 12.46 2.24 -0.76
N LEU A 23 12.66 3.17 -1.70
CA LEU A 23 11.64 4.14 -2.10
C LEU A 23 10.51 3.48 -2.88
N VAL A 24 10.82 2.45 -3.68
CA VAL A 24 9.81 1.64 -4.38
C VAL A 24 8.96 0.90 -3.35
N GLN A 25 9.59 0.22 -2.39
CA GLN A 25 8.87 -0.51 -1.33
C GLN A 25 8.01 0.42 -0.47
N GLU A 26 8.50 1.62 -0.15
CA GLU A 26 7.72 2.65 0.54
C GLU A 26 6.48 3.07 -0.26
N GLY A 27 6.63 3.30 -1.56
CA GLY A 27 5.53 3.64 -2.45
C GLY A 27 4.44 2.57 -2.47
N ILE A 28 4.83 1.31 -2.66
CA ILE A 28 3.92 0.16 -2.66
C ILE A 28 3.22 0.01 -1.30
N ALA A 29 3.96 0.13 -0.20
CA ALA A 29 3.40 0.02 1.14
C ALA A 29 2.38 1.13 1.45
N ARG A 30 2.65 2.38 1.03
CA ARG A 30 1.69 3.49 1.17
C ARG A 30 0.41 3.23 0.39
N GLU A 31 0.53 2.73 -0.84
CA GLU A 31 -0.65 2.40 -1.62
C GLU A 31 -1.44 1.25 -0.98
N PHE A 32 -0.75 0.21 -0.52
CA PHE A 32 -1.34 -0.91 0.19
C PHE A 32 -2.12 -0.46 1.44
N VAL A 33 -1.52 0.39 2.28
CA VAL A 33 -2.19 0.99 3.45
C VAL A 33 -3.46 1.72 3.03
N ASN A 34 -3.41 2.52 1.96
CA ASN A 34 -4.59 3.21 1.46
C ASN A 34 -5.71 2.23 1.03
N ARG A 35 -5.36 1.11 0.37
CA ARG A 35 -6.35 0.07 0.02
C ARG A 35 -6.99 -0.54 1.27
N VAL A 36 -6.19 -0.90 2.26
CA VAL A 36 -6.68 -1.47 3.53
C VAL A 36 -7.59 -0.49 4.26
N GLN A 37 -7.22 0.79 4.33
CA GLN A 37 -8.04 1.82 4.97
C GLN A 37 -9.39 2.03 4.26
N ASN A 38 -9.40 1.96 2.93
CA ASN A 38 -10.66 2.00 2.18
C ASN A 38 -11.51 0.75 2.46
N MET A 39 -10.90 -0.44 2.49
CA MET A 39 -11.61 -1.68 2.85
C MET A 39 -12.20 -1.63 4.26
N ARG A 40 -11.49 -1.06 5.24
CA ARG A 40 -12.02 -0.87 6.61
C ARG A 40 -13.31 -0.05 6.60
N LYS A 41 -13.35 1.04 5.82
CA LYS A 41 -14.54 1.87 5.67
C LYS A 41 -15.67 1.14 4.95
N GLU A 42 -15.36 0.43 3.87
CA GLU A 42 -16.33 -0.37 3.12
C GLU A 42 -16.94 -1.50 3.95
N ALA A 43 -16.16 -2.09 4.86
CA ALA A 43 -16.58 -3.15 5.77
C ALA A 43 -17.24 -2.63 7.06
N ASP A 44 -17.45 -1.32 7.21
CA ASP A 44 -18.05 -0.67 8.39
C ASP A 44 -17.26 -0.96 9.69
N PHE A 45 -15.92 -0.90 9.61
CA PHE A 45 -15.04 -1.05 10.77
C PHE A 45 -14.86 0.30 11.48
N ASP A 46 -14.78 0.26 12.80
CA ASP A 46 -14.45 1.45 13.58
C ASP A 46 -12.99 1.85 13.38
N VAL A 47 -12.71 3.14 13.54
CA VAL A 47 -11.34 3.68 13.38
C VAL A 47 -10.36 3.05 14.38
N VAL A 48 -10.86 2.58 15.52
CA VAL A 48 -10.06 1.97 16.61
C VAL A 48 -9.97 0.45 16.52
N ASP A 49 -10.69 -0.18 15.60
CA ASP A 49 -10.73 -1.64 15.50
C ASP A 49 -9.34 -2.21 15.15
N ARG A 50 -8.93 -3.24 15.89
CA ARG A 50 -7.75 -4.05 15.54
C ARG A 50 -8.15 -5.10 14.51
N ILE A 51 -7.27 -5.38 13.56
CA ILE A 51 -7.56 -6.32 12.48
C ILE A 51 -6.44 -7.35 12.30
N SER A 52 -6.81 -8.52 11.79
CA SER A 52 -5.89 -9.42 11.10
C SER A 52 -5.97 -9.14 9.61
N LEU A 53 -4.81 -9.15 8.94
CA LEU A 53 -4.69 -8.90 7.52
C LEU A 53 -4.09 -10.13 6.83
N GLY A 54 -4.68 -10.54 5.71
CA GLY A 54 -4.09 -11.52 4.80
C GLY A 54 -4.04 -10.96 3.39
N MET A 55 -3.02 -11.30 2.64
CA MET A 55 -2.84 -10.79 1.28
C MET A 55 -2.17 -11.80 0.36
N THR A 56 -2.55 -11.77 -0.91
CA THR A 56 -1.86 -12.49 -1.99
C THR A 56 -1.50 -11.50 -3.10
N GLY A 57 -0.51 -11.83 -3.91
CA GLY A 57 -0.02 -10.95 -4.97
C GLY A 57 1.34 -11.39 -5.48
N SER A 58 1.95 -10.52 -6.27
CA SER A 58 3.31 -10.68 -6.80
C SER A 58 4.37 -10.73 -5.68
N GLU A 59 5.55 -11.27 -5.99
CA GLU A 59 6.67 -11.31 -5.03
C GLU A 59 7.11 -9.92 -4.61
N GLU A 60 7.23 -8.97 -5.54
CA GLU A 60 7.60 -7.58 -5.25
C GLU A 60 6.68 -6.95 -4.18
N LEU A 61 5.38 -7.18 -4.30
CA LEU A 61 4.38 -6.64 -3.40
C LEU A 61 4.45 -7.32 -2.02
N LYS A 62 4.73 -8.63 -1.97
CA LYS A 62 5.00 -9.35 -0.72
C LYS A 62 6.28 -8.83 -0.05
N GLU A 63 7.35 -8.62 -0.81
CA GLU A 63 8.61 -8.06 -0.29
C GLU A 63 8.39 -6.67 0.30
N ALA A 64 7.67 -5.79 -0.39
CA ALA A 64 7.32 -4.47 0.11
C ALA A 64 6.51 -4.55 1.41
N VAL A 65 5.53 -5.45 1.48
CA VAL A 65 4.71 -5.65 2.69
C VAL A 65 5.52 -6.23 3.85
N VAL A 66 6.49 -7.11 3.59
CA VAL A 66 7.39 -7.64 4.63
C VAL A 66 8.32 -6.54 5.14
N SER A 67 8.99 -5.82 4.23
CA SER A 67 9.93 -4.76 4.59
C SER A 67 9.26 -3.61 5.34
N MET A 68 8.04 -3.23 4.94
CA MET A 68 7.26 -2.14 5.55
C MET A 68 6.19 -2.66 6.51
N GLY A 69 6.30 -3.90 6.98
CA GLY A 69 5.27 -4.57 7.78
C GLY A 69 4.92 -3.81 9.06
N GLU A 70 5.91 -3.27 9.77
CA GLU A 70 5.66 -2.47 10.98
C GLU A 70 4.88 -1.18 10.67
N TYR A 71 5.27 -0.47 9.61
CA TYR A 71 4.56 0.72 9.14
C TYR A 71 3.10 0.40 8.77
N ILE A 72 2.89 -0.66 7.99
CA ILE A 72 1.55 -1.09 7.59
C ILE A 72 0.70 -1.43 8.82
N LYS A 73 1.26 -2.20 9.78
CA LYS A 73 0.55 -2.57 11.02
C LYS A 73 0.19 -1.35 11.86
N GLN A 74 1.08 -0.37 11.98
CA GLN A 74 0.82 0.87 12.70
C GLN A 74 -0.29 1.68 12.04
N GLU A 75 -0.19 1.91 10.72
CA GLU A 75 -1.15 2.73 9.99
C GLU A 75 -2.53 2.07 9.89
N THR A 76 -2.60 0.74 9.80
CA THR A 76 -3.85 -0.01 9.61
C THR A 76 -4.39 -0.65 10.88
N LEU A 77 -3.75 -0.43 12.03
CA LEU A 77 -4.03 -1.11 13.30
C LEU A 77 -4.07 -2.65 13.17
N ALA A 78 -3.35 -3.20 12.19
CA ALA A 78 -3.27 -4.64 12.01
C ALA A 78 -2.33 -5.26 13.06
N GLU A 79 -2.75 -6.37 13.66
CA GLU A 79 -1.92 -7.12 14.62
C GLU A 79 -0.99 -8.10 13.89
N ASP A 80 -1.49 -8.69 12.82
CA ASP A 80 -0.75 -9.63 11.99
C ASP A 80 -1.03 -9.44 10.50
N ILE A 81 -0.02 -9.78 9.67
CA ILE A 81 -0.09 -9.75 8.22
C ILE A 81 0.39 -11.11 7.70
N GLN A 82 -0.52 -11.83 7.04
CA GLN A 82 -0.21 -13.10 6.39
C GLN A 82 -0.03 -12.88 4.88
N LEU A 83 0.99 -13.49 4.28
CA LEU A 83 1.22 -13.46 2.82
C LEU A 83 0.36 -14.48 2.06
N THR A 84 -0.77 -14.83 2.66
CA THR A 84 -1.85 -15.66 2.14
C THR A 84 -3.18 -15.03 2.51
N GLU A 85 -4.25 -15.42 1.81
CA GLU A 85 -5.61 -15.09 2.23
C GLU A 85 -5.92 -15.70 3.61
N LEU A 86 -6.65 -14.97 4.46
CA LEU A 86 -7.07 -15.48 5.76
C LEU A 86 -8.09 -16.60 5.58
N GLU A 87 -7.96 -17.69 6.35
CA GLU A 87 -8.94 -18.78 6.37
C GLU A 87 -10.35 -18.30 6.79
N VAL A 88 -10.40 -17.26 7.64
CA VAL A 88 -11.63 -16.59 8.07
C VAL A 88 -11.40 -15.09 7.98
N SER A 89 -12.23 -14.40 7.19
CA SER A 89 -12.19 -12.96 6.97
C SER A 89 -13.59 -12.37 6.92
N ASP A 90 -13.75 -11.13 7.39
CA ASP A 90 -15.02 -10.39 7.31
C ASP A 90 -15.19 -9.72 5.93
N PHE A 91 -14.08 -9.35 5.28
CA PHE A 91 -14.10 -8.67 4.00
C PHE A 91 -12.89 -9.06 3.15
N VAL A 92 -13.12 -9.35 1.86
CA VAL A 92 -12.09 -9.70 0.89
C VAL A 92 -12.31 -8.91 -0.39
N LYS A 93 -11.24 -8.36 -0.96
CA LYS A 93 -11.30 -7.60 -2.21
C LYS A 93 -9.98 -7.65 -2.95
N THR A 94 -10.06 -7.74 -4.27
CA THR A 94 -8.91 -7.60 -5.16
C THR A 94 -8.71 -6.15 -5.56
N TRP A 95 -7.46 -5.71 -5.52
CA TRP A 95 -7.01 -4.38 -5.91
C TRP A 95 -5.89 -4.50 -6.93
N GLU A 96 -5.84 -3.54 -7.84
CA GLU A 96 -4.68 -3.31 -8.69
C GLU A 96 -3.73 -2.36 -7.94
N ILE A 97 -2.49 -2.80 -7.74
CA ILE A 97 -1.41 -2.00 -7.14
C ILE A 97 -0.22 -2.03 -8.11
N GLY A 98 0.08 -0.89 -8.73
CA GLY A 98 1.00 -0.83 -9.87
C GLY A 98 0.45 -1.62 -11.06
N ASP A 99 1.24 -2.53 -11.61
CA ASP A 99 0.87 -3.41 -12.74
C ASP A 99 0.46 -4.83 -12.29
N SER A 100 0.23 -5.04 -10.99
CA SER A 100 -0.09 -6.36 -10.42
C SER A 100 -1.39 -6.36 -9.62
N ASP A 101 -2.15 -7.44 -9.76
CA ASP A 101 -3.30 -7.71 -8.91
C ASP A 101 -2.86 -8.23 -7.53
N CYS A 102 -3.54 -7.74 -6.50
CA CYS A 102 -3.38 -8.16 -5.11
C CYS A 102 -4.75 -8.41 -4.49
N THR A 103 -4.96 -9.59 -3.93
CA THR A 103 -6.16 -9.86 -3.12
C THR A 103 -5.84 -9.60 -1.66
N ILE A 104 -6.67 -8.78 -1.01
CA ILE A 104 -6.53 -8.43 0.41
C ILE A 104 -7.76 -8.95 1.15
N SER A 105 -7.52 -9.57 2.30
CA SER A 105 -8.52 -10.08 3.23
C SER A 105 -8.31 -9.42 4.59
N ILE A 106 -9.37 -8.94 5.21
CA ILE A 106 -9.34 -8.34 6.54
C ILE A 106 -10.34 -9.02 7.46
N ARG A 107 -9.95 -9.19 8.71
CA ARG A 107 -10.81 -9.68 9.79
C ARG A 107 -10.71 -8.76 10.99
N ARG A 108 -11.83 -8.37 11.59
CA ARG A 108 -11.87 -7.63 12.85
C ARG A 108 -11.51 -8.56 14.00
N ASN A 109 -10.58 -8.13 14.85
CA ASN A 109 -10.25 -8.86 16.06
C ASN A 109 -11.19 -8.40 17.17
N ILE A 110 -12.28 -9.15 17.34
CA ILE A 110 -13.19 -8.98 18.46
C ILE A 110 -12.46 -9.41 19.74
N ASN A 111 -12.00 -8.43 20.51
CA ASN A 111 -11.61 -8.66 21.90
C ASN A 111 -12.88 -8.95 22.70
N THR A 112 -13.24 -10.22 22.78
CA THR A 112 -14.28 -10.68 23.69
C THR A 112 -13.75 -10.50 25.11
N GLN A 113 -14.16 -9.41 25.76
CA GLN A 113 -14.09 -9.28 27.22
C GLN A 113 -15.27 -10.01 27.86
#